data_AF-A0A924D4E9-F1
#
_entry.id   AF-A0A924D4E9-F1
#
_cell.length_a   1.000
_cell.length_b   1.000
_cell.length_c   1.000
_cell.angle_alpha   90.00
_cell.angle_beta   90.00
_cell.angle_gamma   90.00
#
_symmetry.space_group_name_H-M   'P 1'
#
loop_
_entity.id
_entity.type
_entity.pdbx_description
1 polymer ?
#
loop_
_entity_poly.entity_id
_entity_poly.type
_entity_poly.pdbx_seq_one_letter_code
_entity_poly.pdbx_strand_id
1 'polypeptide(L)'
;RINETPSKGVLMWGEMTTAYTQLMEGFATNADITRVGHVSHGFSGKRLIGYPESHDKERLMYSALTYGNSGGTSPVAGNLNNSLFRMSAIGATSILVPGPKMIWHFADLGMNKSIYDCNDGTVNDESATVPGDCKLNTKPQPQWVNNWLGITERAKIYNDWAKMIYLKENNPVFNGSYSISPNGNNIRQRVYVYDNSLPASQLKNVVILANFSVASQNITPDFPYAGNWVNLMDNTTMNVTNTANSIAVEAGGFRIYGNQAALGNENFSKLNYITLFPNPATNSFSLNSAILKVEIYSVTGQLVKSFQNETESYQYSISDLNQGIYLVKIIDVNSSEKTLKLVKQ
;
A
#
# COMPACT_ATOMS: atom_id res chain seq x y z
N ARG A 1 3.16 -34.68 -13.62
CA ARG A 1 3.01 -33.25 -14.01
C ARG A 1 4.35 -32.51 -14.14
N ILE A 2 5.48 -32.96 -13.57
CA ILE A 2 6.79 -32.32 -13.79
C ILE A 2 7.28 -32.46 -15.25
N ASN A 3 6.95 -33.58 -15.91
CA ASN A 3 7.40 -33.91 -17.26
C ASN A 3 6.38 -33.60 -18.38
N GLU A 4 5.38 -32.74 -18.14
CA GLU A 4 4.48 -32.30 -19.23
C GLU A 4 5.14 -31.20 -20.08
N THR A 5 4.70 -31.03 -21.33
CA THR A 5 5.28 -30.04 -22.26
C THR A 5 4.20 -29.09 -22.78
N PRO A 6 4.27 -27.78 -22.48
CA PRO A 6 5.22 -27.16 -21.54
C PRO A 6 4.87 -27.51 -20.10
N SER A 7 5.89 -27.71 -19.26
CA SER A 7 5.69 -28.01 -17.84
C SER A 7 5.01 -26.82 -17.16
N LYS A 8 3.75 -26.98 -16.73
CA LYS A 8 3.05 -25.93 -15.99
C LYS A 8 3.69 -25.74 -14.61
N GLY A 9 4.47 -26.73 -14.16
CA GLY A 9 5.24 -26.77 -12.92
C GLY A 9 4.40 -26.65 -11.65
N VAL A 10 5.06 -26.61 -10.49
CA VAL A 10 4.44 -26.51 -9.17
C VAL A 10 4.77 -25.16 -8.56
N LEU A 11 3.81 -24.54 -7.87
CA LEU A 11 4.04 -23.38 -7.02
C LEU A 11 4.16 -23.84 -5.56
N MET A 12 5.10 -23.26 -4.82
CA MET A 12 5.32 -23.55 -3.40
C MET A 12 4.91 -22.36 -2.54
N TRP A 13 4.23 -22.65 -1.43
CA TRP A 13 3.88 -21.66 -0.42
C TRP A 13 5.14 -21.27 0.37
N GLY A 14 5.41 -19.97 0.47
CA GLY A 14 6.53 -19.39 1.19
C GLY A 14 6.04 -18.51 2.33
N GLU A 15 5.77 -19.12 3.48
CA GLU A 15 5.34 -18.42 4.70
C GLU A 15 6.47 -17.52 5.23
N MET A 16 6.12 -16.27 5.55
CA MET A 16 7.03 -15.24 6.04
C MET A 16 6.47 -14.41 7.20
N THR A 17 5.43 -14.90 7.88
CA THR A 17 4.74 -14.19 8.96
C THR A 17 5.68 -13.80 10.08
N THR A 18 6.57 -14.68 10.56
CA THR A 18 7.50 -14.34 11.65
C THR A 18 8.34 -13.11 11.33
N ALA A 19 8.98 -13.08 10.16
CA ALA A 19 9.86 -11.98 9.78
C ALA A 19 9.10 -10.67 9.57
N TYR A 20 7.96 -10.71 8.87
CA TYR A 20 7.14 -9.53 8.67
C TYR A 20 6.46 -9.05 9.97
N THR A 21 6.18 -9.94 10.92
CA THR A 21 5.65 -9.58 12.24
C THR A 21 6.68 -8.77 13.02
N GLN A 22 7.93 -9.23 13.06
CA GLN A 22 9.00 -8.49 13.72
C GLN A 22 9.20 -7.10 13.09
N LEU A 23 9.15 -6.99 11.76
CA LEU A 23 9.20 -5.68 11.09
C LEU A 23 7.99 -4.79 11.46
N MET A 24 6.79 -5.34 11.47
CA MET A 24 5.58 -4.59 11.84
C MET A 24 5.62 -4.11 13.30
N GLU A 25 6.11 -4.95 14.21
CA GLU A 25 6.34 -4.61 15.62
C GLU A 25 7.49 -3.60 15.82
N GLY A 26 8.37 -3.43 14.84
CA GLY A 26 9.50 -2.51 14.89
C GLY A 26 10.76 -3.09 15.53
N PHE A 27 10.96 -4.39 15.37
CA PHE A 27 12.12 -5.14 15.82
C PHE A 27 12.98 -5.64 14.65
N ALA A 28 14.30 -5.64 14.84
CA ALA A 28 15.26 -6.10 13.82
C ALA A 28 15.60 -7.60 13.92
N THR A 29 15.40 -8.18 15.10
CA THR A 29 15.69 -9.59 15.37
C THR A 29 14.66 -10.47 14.67
N ASN A 30 15.10 -11.59 14.07
CA ASN A 30 14.24 -12.53 13.34
C ASN A 30 13.42 -11.90 12.20
N ALA A 31 13.86 -10.74 11.67
CA ALA A 31 13.14 -9.93 10.70
C ALA A 31 13.74 -10.03 9.26
N ASP A 32 14.44 -11.12 8.94
CA ASP A 32 14.99 -11.36 7.61
C ASP A 32 13.89 -11.81 6.63
N ILE A 33 13.62 -10.97 5.63
CA ILE A 33 12.59 -11.19 4.61
C ILE A 33 13.12 -11.79 3.30
N THR A 34 14.40 -12.15 3.20
CA THR A 34 15.01 -12.70 1.98
C THR A 34 14.26 -13.92 1.44
N ARG A 35 13.65 -14.71 2.34
CA ARG A 35 12.88 -15.91 2.01
C ARG A 35 11.51 -15.69 1.37
N VAL A 36 11.05 -14.44 1.24
CA VAL A 36 9.80 -14.10 0.50
C VAL A 36 9.94 -14.30 -1.01
N GLY A 37 11.17 -14.42 -1.49
CA GLY A 37 11.46 -14.64 -2.90
C GLY A 37 12.08 -16.01 -3.17
N HIS A 38 11.95 -16.47 -4.41
CA HIS A 38 12.33 -17.82 -4.85
C HIS A 38 13.83 -18.17 -4.74
N VAL A 39 14.74 -17.19 -4.80
CA VAL A 39 16.20 -17.43 -4.85
C VAL A 39 16.71 -18.13 -3.59
N SER A 40 16.21 -17.77 -2.40
CA SER A 40 16.63 -18.38 -1.13
C SER A 40 16.24 -19.87 -1.01
N HIS A 41 15.33 -20.34 -1.86
CA HIS A 41 14.88 -21.73 -1.91
C HIS A 41 15.58 -22.52 -3.02
N GLY A 42 16.57 -21.92 -3.70
CA GLY A 42 17.29 -22.54 -4.81
C GLY A 42 16.46 -22.73 -6.07
N PHE A 43 15.31 -22.05 -6.19
CA PHE A 43 14.46 -22.18 -7.38
C PHE A 43 15.02 -21.33 -8.52
N SER A 44 15.13 -21.93 -9.71
CA SER A 44 15.48 -21.19 -10.93
C SER A 44 14.28 -20.41 -11.49
N GLY A 45 13.06 -20.89 -11.24
CA GLY A 45 11.82 -20.24 -11.64
C GLY A 45 11.18 -19.48 -10.47
N LYS A 46 10.49 -18.39 -10.79
CA LYS A 46 9.73 -17.57 -9.82
C LYS A 46 8.45 -18.27 -9.38
N ARG A 47 8.59 -19.42 -8.71
CA ARG A 47 7.49 -20.34 -8.36
C ARG A 47 7.20 -20.40 -6.87
N LEU A 48 7.67 -19.42 -6.11
CA LEU A 48 7.36 -19.27 -4.68
C LEU A 48 6.25 -18.24 -4.51
N ILE A 49 5.14 -18.65 -3.90
CA ILE A 49 4.07 -17.78 -3.44
C ILE A 49 4.46 -17.29 -2.04
N GLY A 50 5.18 -16.17 -1.99
CA GLY A 50 5.57 -15.54 -0.73
C GLY A 50 4.40 -14.79 -0.10
N TYR A 51 4.23 -14.87 1.22
CA TYR A 51 3.15 -14.15 1.91
C TYR A 51 3.50 -13.77 3.36
N PRO A 52 3.11 -12.57 3.82
CA PRO A 52 3.23 -12.17 5.23
C PRO A 52 2.12 -12.72 6.13
N GLU A 53 0.91 -12.94 5.61
CA GLU A 53 -0.27 -13.34 6.39
C GLU A 53 -1.05 -14.47 5.72
N SER A 54 -1.78 -15.25 6.50
CA SER A 54 -2.69 -16.29 6.01
C SER A 54 -3.77 -16.61 7.05
N HIS A 55 -4.74 -17.46 6.71
CA HIS A 55 -5.73 -17.96 7.67
C HIS A 55 -5.14 -18.69 8.89
N ASP A 56 -3.97 -19.31 8.73
CA ASP A 56 -3.33 -20.10 9.79
C ASP A 56 -2.42 -19.28 10.71
N LYS A 57 -2.10 -18.04 10.32
CA LYS A 57 -1.09 -17.21 10.96
C LYS A 57 -1.70 -15.91 11.45
N GLU A 58 -1.21 -15.40 12.57
CA GLU A 58 -1.73 -14.16 13.17
C GLU A 58 -1.58 -12.98 12.22
N ARG A 59 -2.50 -12.02 12.31
CA ARG A 59 -2.48 -10.78 11.51
C ARG A 59 -1.42 -9.84 12.04
N LEU A 60 -0.61 -9.28 11.13
CA LEU A 60 0.50 -8.42 11.48
C LEU A 60 0.07 -7.18 12.26
N MET A 61 -1.06 -6.58 11.88
CA MET A 61 -1.61 -5.41 12.56
C MET A 61 -2.05 -5.71 14.00
N TYR A 62 -2.56 -6.91 14.26
CA TYR A 62 -2.91 -7.31 15.62
C TYR A 62 -1.64 -7.49 16.47
N SER A 63 -0.63 -8.19 15.94
CA SER A 63 0.66 -8.36 16.61
C SER A 63 1.36 -7.02 16.88
N ALA A 64 1.41 -6.13 15.89
CA ALA A 64 1.97 -4.79 16.03
C ALA A 64 1.32 -3.98 17.16
N LEU A 65 -0.01 -3.99 17.23
CA LEU A 65 -0.75 -3.29 18.28
C LEU A 65 -0.54 -3.89 19.67
N THR A 66 -0.41 -5.21 19.76
CA THR A 66 -0.39 -5.94 21.04
C THR A 66 1.01 -6.05 21.62
N TYR A 67 2.00 -6.32 20.77
CA TYR A 67 3.37 -6.67 21.16
C TYR A 67 4.44 -5.76 20.56
N GLY A 68 4.03 -4.74 19.80
CA GLY A 68 4.94 -3.82 19.14
C GLY A 68 5.86 -3.05 20.10
N ASN A 69 6.90 -2.47 19.52
CA ASN A 69 7.84 -1.61 20.22
C ASN A 69 7.12 -0.34 20.70
N SER A 70 7.11 -0.12 22.02
CA SER A 70 6.51 1.03 22.69
C SER A 70 7.46 2.24 22.82
N GLY A 71 8.70 2.13 22.32
CA GLY A 71 9.70 3.19 22.33
C GLY A 71 9.70 4.08 21.08
N GLY A 72 10.67 5.00 21.03
CA GLY A 72 10.89 5.90 19.89
C GLY A 72 9.91 7.08 19.82
N THR A 73 9.95 7.81 18.70
CA THR A 73 9.06 8.95 18.43
C THR A 73 7.75 8.53 17.76
N SER A 74 7.65 7.27 17.33
CA SER A 74 6.49 6.69 16.65
C SER A 74 6.25 5.26 17.14
N PRO A 75 5.85 5.08 18.41
CA PRO A 75 5.63 3.76 19.01
C PRO A 75 4.47 3.02 18.31
N VAL A 76 4.54 1.69 18.29
CA VAL A 76 3.59 0.83 17.59
C VAL A 76 2.58 0.20 18.55
N ALA A 77 3.04 -0.32 19.69
CA ALA A 77 2.16 -0.91 20.69
C ALA A 77 1.09 0.08 21.15
N GLY A 78 -0.16 -0.36 21.11
CA GLY A 78 -1.33 0.45 21.46
C GLY A 78 -1.62 1.62 20.51
N ASN A 79 -0.85 1.81 19.42
CA ASN A 79 -1.02 2.93 18.51
C ASN A 79 -1.40 2.47 17.09
N LEU A 80 -2.70 2.57 16.79
CA LEU A 80 -3.26 2.13 15.51
C LEU A 80 -2.70 2.89 14.33
N ASN A 81 -2.61 4.21 14.39
CA ASN A 81 -2.19 5.02 13.23
C ASN A 81 -0.72 4.77 12.88
N ASN A 82 0.16 4.72 13.89
CA ASN A 82 1.57 4.38 13.69
C ASN A 82 1.76 2.96 13.14
N SER A 83 0.89 2.02 13.54
CA SER A 83 0.88 0.65 13.03
C SER A 83 0.39 0.59 11.57
N LEU A 84 -0.69 1.30 11.24
CA LEU A 84 -1.30 1.30 9.90
C LEU A 84 -0.32 1.79 8.83
N PHE A 85 0.48 2.82 9.11
CA PHE A 85 1.44 3.35 8.13
C PHE A 85 2.47 2.30 7.68
N ARG A 86 2.84 1.37 8.56
CA ARG A 86 3.80 0.30 8.27
C ARG A 86 3.27 -0.74 7.28
N MET A 87 1.95 -0.92 7.16
CA MET A 87 1.38 -1.85 6.19
C MET A 87 1.72 -1.45 4.75
N SER A 88 1.86 -0.15 4.46
CA SER A 88 2.30 0.29 3.13
C SER A 88 3.75 -0.14 2.85
N ALA A 89 4.63 -0.08 3.86
CA ALA A 89 6.00 -0.58 3.77
C ALA A 89 6.07 -2.13 3.63
N ILE A 90 5.14 -2.86 4.26
CA ILE A 90 4.98 -4.31 4.04
C ILE A 90 4.60 -4.59 2.58
N GLY A 91 3.64 -3.85 2.03
CA GLY A 91 3.28 -3.96 0.61
C GLY A 91 4.51 -3.75 -0.29
N ALA A 92 5.27 -2.67 -0.05
CA ALA A 92 6.44 -2.33 -0.86
C ALA A 92 7.52 -3.44 -0.83
N THR A 93 7.74 -4.07 0.33
CA THR A 93 8.80 -5.08 0.52
C THR A 93 8.34 -6.53 0.32
N SER A 94 7.04 -6.77 0.09
CA SER A 94 6.48 -8.11 -0.19
C SER A 94 5.92 -8.21 -1.61
N ILE A 95 4.99 -7.32 -2.00
CA ILE A 95 4.28 -7.36 -3.28
C ILE A 95 5.26 -7.19 -4.43
N LEU A 96 6.17 -6.22 -4.33
CA LEU A 96 7.08 -5.86 -5.43
C LEU A 96 8.27 -6.81 -5.60
N VAL A 97 8.47 -7.78 -4.70
CA VAL A 97 9.48 -8.83 -4.90
C VAL A 97 9.03 -9.75 -6.05
N PRO A 98 9.85 -9.95 -7.10
CA PRO A 98 9.49 -10.78 -8.24
C PRO A 98 8.96 -12.19 -7.89
N GLY A 99 8.00 -12.64 -8.69
CA GLY A 99 7.25 -13.89 -8.49
C GLY A 99 5.89 -13.70 -7.81
N PRO A 100 5.07 -14.76 -7.74
CA PRO A 100 3.72 -14.70 -7.20
C PRO A 100 3.75 -14.34 -5.72
N LYS A 101 2.69 -13.68 -5.26
CA LYS A 101 2.49 -13.26 -3.88
C LYS A 101 1.05 -13.55 -3.51
N MET A 102 0.82 -13.86 -2.24
CA MET A 102 -0.52 -14.01 -1.71
C MET A 102 -0.78 -12.91 -0.69
N ILE A 103 -1.95 -12.30 -0.81
CA ILE A 103 -2.47 -11.29 0.10
C ILE A 103 -3.61 -11.95 0.85
N TRP A 104 -3.53 -11.95 2.17
CA TRP A 104 -4.63 -12.41 3.00
C TRP A 104 -5.70 -11.32 3.11
N HIS A 105 -6.96 -11.73 3.17
CA HIS A 105 -8.07 -10.80 3.02
C HIS A 105 -8.02 -9.65 4.04
N PHE A 106 -8.27 -8.42 3.56
CA PHE A 106 -8.30 -7.19 4.35
C PHE A 106 -6.95 -6.77 4.97
N ALA A 107 -5.84 -7.43 4.64
CA ALA A 107 -4.51 -6.92 4.96
C ALA A 107 -4.25 -5.56 4.29
N ASP A 108 -4.79 -5.37 3.08
CA ASP A 108 -4.81 -4.13 2.30
C ASP A 108 -5.64 -3.00 2.95
N LEU A 109 -6.38 -3.29 4.00
CA LEU A 109 -7.08 -2.30 4.83
C LEU A 109 -6.54 -2.25 6.27
N GLY A 110 -5.48 -2.99 6.58
CA GLY A 110 -4.89 -3.07 7.91
C GLY A 110 -5.79 -3.76 8.94
N MET A 111 -6.37 -4.91 8.61
CA MET A 111 -7.20 -5.70 9.54
C MET A 111 -6.46 -5.99 10.85
N ASN A 112 -6.90 -5.34 11.92
CA ASN A 112 -6.19 -5.30 13.20
C ASN A 112 -6.83 -6.17 14.30
N LYS A 113 -7.77 -7.04 13.93
CA LYS A 113 -8.32 -8.06 14.84
C LYS A 113 -7.49 -9.32 14.76
N SER A 114 -7.39 -10.06 15.86
CA SER A 114 -6.73 -11.37 15.87
C SER A 114 -7.46 -12.37 14.97
N ILE A 115 -6.76 -13.38 14.47
CA ILE A 115 -7.40 -14.58 13.92
C ILE A 115 -8.15 -15.40 14.99
N TYR A 116 -7.86 -15.16 16.27
CA TYR A 116 -8.49 -15.76 17.45
C TYR A 116 -9.58 -14.87 18.09
N ASP A 117 -10.02 -13.81 17.40
CA ASP A 117 -11.06 -12.91 17.89
C ASP A 117 -12.42 -13.62 18.03
N CYS A 118 -12.99 -13.58 19.22
CA CYS A 118 -14.28 -14.19 19.59
C CYS A 118 -15.43 -13.17 19.46
N ASN A 119 -16.66 -13.67 19.31
CA ASN A 119 -17.85 -12.81 19.17
C ASN A 119 -18.22 -12.06 20.47
N ASP A 120 -17.73 -12.52 21.62
CA ASP A 120 -17.91 -11.88 22.93
C ASP A 120 -16.85 -10.79 23.21
N GLY A 121 -15.96 -10.52 22.24
CA GLY A 121 -14.90 -9.53 22.36
C GLY A 121 -13.63 -10.01 23.05
N THR A 122 -13.56 -11.30 23.42
CA THR A 122 -12.32 -11.91 23.92
C THR A 122 -11.44 -12.40 22.77
N VAL A 123 -10.17 -12.66 23.06
CA VAL A 123 -9.23 -13.29 22.12
C VAL A 123 -8.71 -14.57 22.78
N ASN A 124 -8.96 -15.71 22.15
CA ASN A 124 -8.45 -16.99 22.63
C ASN A 124 -7.03 -17.25 22.13
N ASP A 125 -6.41 -18.35 22.54
CA ASP A 125 -5.17 -18.83 21.93
C ASP A 125 -5.16 -20.37 21.82
N GLU A 126 -4.07 -20.93 21.30
CA GLU A 126 -3.87 -22.39 21.24
C GLU A 126 -3.42 -22.98 22.58
N SER A 127 -3.32 -22.18 23.65
CA SER A 127 -2.90 -22.63 24.98
C SER A 127 -4.09 -23.14 25.80
N ALA A 128 -3.78 -23.86 26.87
CA ALA A 128 -4.80 -24.28 27.85
C ALA A 128 -5.30 -23.13 28.74
N THR A 129 -4.66 -21.96 28.70
CA THR A 129 -4.91 -20.84 29.63
C THR A 129 -6.06 -19.95 29.16
N VAL A 130 -6.22 -19.77 27.85
CA VAL A 130 -7.34 -19.03 27.24
C VAL A 130 -8.03 -19.91 26.19
N PRO A 131 -8.68 -21.01 26.63
CA PRO A 131 -9.17 -22.04 25.73
C PRO A 131 -10.29 -21.51 24.84
N GLY A 132 -10.34 -22.00 23.60
CA GLY A 132 -11.42 -21.70 22.67
C GLY A 132 -11.10 -22.20 21.27
N ASP A 133 -12.05 -22.04 20.35
CA ASP A 133 -11.87 -22.31 18.93
C ASP A 133 -12.33 -21.12 18.08
N CYS A 134 -12.12 -19.90 18.59
CA CYS A 134 -12.55 -18.72 17.86
C CYS A 134 -11.80 -18.53 16.56
N LYS A 135 -10.69 -19.26 16.32
CA LYS A 135 -10.05 -19.35 15.00
C LYS A 135 -11.01 -19.82 13.91
N LEU A 136 -11.88 -20.81 14.20
CA LEU A 136 -12.87 -21.32 13.24
C LEU A 136 -14.17 -20.52 13.21
N ASN A 137 -14.40 -19.61 14.16
CA ASN A 137 -15.60 -18.78 14.18
C ASN A 137 -15.69 -17.85 12.96
N THR A 138 -16.94 -17.57 12.55
CA THR A 138 -17.23 -16.49 11.59
C THR A 138 -16.72 -15.18 12.16
N LYS A 139 -15.81 -14.52 11.45
CA LYS A 139 -15.18 -13.28 11.93
C LYS A 139 -16.07 -12.06 11.69
N PRO A 140 -16.11 -11.11 12.65
CA PRO A 140 -16.72 -9.81 12.43
C PRO A 140 -16.17 -9.13 11.18
N GLN A 141 -16.98 -8.33 10.52
CA GLN A 141 -16.61 -7.59 9.30
C GLN A 141 -16.56 -6.07 9.58
N PRO A 142 -15.66 -5.59 10.47
CA PRO A 142 -15.60 -4.19 10.89
C PRO A 142 -15.27 -3.23 9.74
N GLN A 143 -14.63 -3.73 8.67
CA GLN A 143 -14.25 -2.92 7.52
C GLN A 143 -15.45 -2.31 6.79
N TRP A 144 -16.59 -3.00 6.80
CA TRP A 144 -17.83 -2.50 6.20
C TRP A 144 -18.61 -1.65 7.19
N VAL A 145 -18.78 -2.16 8.42
CA VAL A 145 -19.55 -1.47 9.48
C VAL A 145 -18.94 -0.11 9.82
N ASN A 146 -17.60 -0.02 9.84
CA ASN A 146 -16.87 1.17 10.23
C ASN A 146 -16.34 1.96 9.02
N ASN A 147 -16.83 1.68 7.81
CA ASN A 147 -16.45 2.39 6.58
C ASN A 147 -14.93 2.60 6.44
N TRP A 148 -14.13 1.52 6.51
CA TRP A 148 -12.66 1.65 6.54
C TRP A 148 -12.07 2.33 5.30
N LEU A 149 -12.72 2.23 4.15
CA LEU A 149 -12.31 2.95 2.94
C LEU A 149 -12.51 4.48 3.04
N GLY A 150 -13.34 4.95 3.97
CA GLY A 150 -13.46 6.36 4.32
C GLY A 150 -12.47 6.82 5.40
N ILE A 151 -11.68 5.91 5.99
CA ILE A 151 -10.65 6.25 6.98
C ILE A 151 -9.33 6.48 6.23
N THR A 152 -8.81 7.70 6.29
CA THR A 152 -7.64 8.14 5.51
C THR A 152 -6.43 7.22 5.65
N GLU A 153 -6.09 6.79 6.86
CA GLU A 153 -4.95 5.91 7.12
C GLU A 153 -5.13 4.51 6.50
N ARG A 154 -6.35 3.98 6.48
CA ARG A 154 -6.66 2.66 5.90
C ARG A 154 -6.82 2.71 4.39
N ALA A 155 -7.49 3.73 3.90
CA ALA A 155 -7.59 4.01 2.47
C ALA A 155 -6.21 4.21 1.85
N LYS A 156 -5.25 4.79 2.58
CA LYS A 156 -3.87 4.90 2.16
C LYS A 156 -3.24 3.53 1.88
N ILE A 157 -3.41 2.55 2.77
CA ILE A 157 -2.86 1.19 2.58
C ILE A 157 -3.43 0.58 1.29
N TYR A 158 -4.75 0.65 1.14
CA TYR A 158 -5.44 0.13 -0.04
C TYR A 158 -4.90 0.75 -1.33
N ASN A 159 -4.81 2.09 -1.37
CA ASN A 159 -4.31 2.81 -2.54
C ASN A 159 -2.84 2.48 -2.83
N ASP A 160 -1.99 2.42 -1.80
CA ASP A 160 -0.58 2.08 -1.97
C ASP A 160 -0.42 0.67 -2.51
N TRP A 161 -1.14 -0.31 -1.96
CA TRP A 161 -1.07 -1.70 -2.39
C TRP A 161 -1.64 -1.89 -3.80
N ALA A 162 -2.77 -1.24 -4.12
CA ALA A 162 -3.33 -1.24 -5.47
C ALA A 162 -2.34 -0.64 -6.47
N LYS A 163 -1.64 0.44 -6.12
CA LYS A 163 -0.58 1.02 -6.97
C LYS A 163 0.57 0.05 -7.16
N MET A 164 1.04 -0.60 -6.09
CA MET A 164 2.14 -1.56 -6.15
C MET A 164 1.78 -2.78 -7.00
N ILE A 165 0.55 -3.29 -6.91
CA ILE A 165 0.05 -4.38 -7.75
C ILE A 165 0.02 -3.92 -9.20
N TYR A 166 -0.52 -2.74 -9.48
CA TYR A 166 -0.55 -2.17 -10.82
C TYR A 166 0.86 -2.02 -11.41
N LEU A 167 1.83 -1.51 -10.63
CA LEU A 167 3.22 -1.42 -11.01
C LEU A 167 3.78 -2.81 -11.36
N LYS A 168 3.55 -3.80 -10.50
CA LYS A 168 4.02 -5.20 -10.67
C LYS A 168 3.46 -5.85 -11.93
N GLU A 169 2.19 -5.64 -12.24
CA GLU A 169 1.52 -6.26 -13.39
C GLU A 169 1.89 -5.59 -14.72
N ASN A 170 2.10 -4.28 -14.72
CA ASN A 170 2.23 -3.49 -15.96
C ASN A 170 3.68 -3.13 -16.32
N ASN A 171 4.66 -3.45 -15.46
CA ASN A 171 6.07 -3.13 -15.73
C ASN A 171 6.92 -4.41 -15.75
N PRO A 172 7.52 -4.76 -16.91
CA PRO A 172 8.28 -6.01 -17.07
C PRO A 172 9.43 -6.21 -16.07
N VAL A 173 10.00 -5.13 -15.52
CA VAL A 173 11.07 -5.19 -14.50
C VAL A 173 10.71 -6.09 -13.31
N PHE A 174 9.42 -6.16 -12.91
CA PHE A 174 8.98 -6.97 -11.78
C PHE A 174 8.91 -8.48 -12.11
N ASN A 175 9.14 -8.86 -13.38
CA ASN A 175 9.41 -10.23 -13.80
C ASN A 175 10.91 -10.54 -13.88
N GLY A 176 11.78 -9.56 -13.61
CA GLY A 176 13.23 -9.65 -13.62
C GLY A 176 13.85 -10.26 -12.36
N SER A 177 15.10 -9.92 -12.09
CA SER A 177 15.86 -10.34 -10.91
C SER A 177 15.65 -9.38 -9.73
N TYR A 178 16.06 -9.80 -8.54
CA TYR A 178 16.05 -8.94 -7.36
C TYR A 178 17.15 -9.31 -6.36
N SER A 179 17.45 -8.39 -5.45
CA SER A 179 18.21 -8.63 -4.23
C SER A 179 17.55 -7.91 -3.05
N ILE A 180 17.66 -8.50 -1.87
CA ILE A 180 17.19 -7.93 -0.60
C ILE A 180 18.43 -7.75 0.27
N SER A 181 18.75 -6.52 0.63
CA SER A 181 20.00 -6.17 1.34
C SER A 181 19.74 -5.05 2.35
N PRO A 182 19.29 -5.38 3.57
CA PRO A 182 19.00 -4.37 4.59
C PRO A 182 20.22 -3.48 4.90
N ASN A 183 19.98 -2.19 5.14
CA ASN A 183 21.03 -1.22 5.44
C ASN A 183 21.43 -1.30 6.93
N GLY A 184 22.47 -2.10 7.20
CA GLY A 184 23.03 -2.33 8.54
C GLY A 184 22.23 -3.31 9.39
N ASN A 185 20.89 -3.25 9.40
CA ASN A 185 20.02 -4.23 10.06
C ASN A 185 18.65 -4.30 9.39
N ASN A 186 17.81 -5.26 9.81
CA ASN A 186 16.53 -5.55 9.18
C ASN A 186 15.47 -4.46 9.31
N ILE A 187 15.55 -3.51 10.26
CA ILE A 187 14.54 -2.44 10.32
C ILE A 187 14.70 -1.42 9.18
N ARG A 188 15.84 -1.39 8.50
CA ARG A 188 16.08 -0.55 7.31
C ARG A 188 16.17 -1.45 6.09
N GLN A 189 15.03 -1.85 5.56
CA GLN A 189 14.96 -2.73 4.41
C GLN A 189 15.33 -1.99 3.12
N ARG A 190 16.06 -2.69 2.25
CA ARG A 190 16.34 -2.25 0.89
C ARG A 190 16.20 -3.43 -0.05
N VAL A 191 15.37 -3.24 -1.08
CA VAL A 191 15.12 -4.23 -2.13
C VAL A 191 15.48 -3.59 -3.46
N TYR A 192 16.31 -4.27 -4.24
CA TYR A 192 16.65 -3.86 -5.59
C TYR A 192 16.03 -4.84 -6.57
N VAL A 193 15.18 -4.37 -7.48
CA VAL A 193 14.55 -5.17 -8.54
C VAL A 193 15.06 -4.67 -9.88
N TYR A 194 15.51 -5.58 -10.75
CA TYR A 194 16.14 -5.19 -12.00
C TYR A 194 15.93 -6.21 -13.11
N ASP A 195 15.89 -5.74 -14.35
CA ASP A 195 15.90 -6.57 -15.54
C ASP A 195 16.91 -6.02 -16.55
N ASN A 196 18.04 -6.74 -16.67
CA ASN A 196 19.12 -6.32 -17.55
C ASN A 196 18.77 -6.45 -19.05
N SER A 197 17.73 -7.23 -19.39
CA SER A 197 17.28 -7.41 -20.78
C SER A 197 16.48 -6.22 -21.31
N LEU A 198 15.92 -5.38 -20.42
CA LEU A 198 15.16 -4.20 -20.81
C LEU A 198 16.08 -3.04 -21.20
N PRO A 199 15.68 -2.20 -22.17
CA PRO A 199 16.44 -1.02 -22.56
C PRO A 199 16.41 0.07 -21.47
N ALA A 200 17.44 0.92 -21.44
CA ALA A 200 17.54 2.00 -20.43
C ALA A 200 16.44 3.07 -20.54
N SER A 201 15.75 3.15 -21.69
CA SER A 201 14.57 4.00 -21.91
C SER A 201 13.29 3.44 -21.28
N GLN A 202 13.32 2.21 -20.75
CA GLN A 202 12.23 1.62 -19.98
C GLN A 202 12.58 1.53 -18.50
N LEU A 203 11.55 1.37 -17.68
CA LEU A 203 11.73 1.04 -16.27
C LEU A 203 12.37 -0.35 -16.19
N LYS A 204 13.64 -0.40 -15.79
CA LYS A 204 14.46 -1.62 -15.71
C LYS A 204 15.20 -1.79 -14.40
N ASN A 205 15.28 -0.75 -13.58
CA ASN A 205 15.91 -0.76 -12.26
C ASN A 205 14.97 -0.06 -11.27
N VAL A 206 14.66 -0.73 -10.16
CA VAL A 206 13.80 -0.24 -9.09
C VAL A 206 14.50 -0.43 -7.75
N VAL A 207 14.66 0.65 -6.98
CA VAL A 207 15.20 0.63 -5.61
C VAL A 207 14.06 0.93 -4.65
N ILE A 208 13.79 0.01 -3.73
CA ILE A 208 12.76 0.10 -2.71
C ILE A 208 13.44 0.23 -1.35
N LEU A 209 13.07 1.25 -0.59
CA LEU A 209 13.54 1.47 0.78
C LEU A 209 12.34 1.41 1.72
N ALA A 210 12.49 0.80 2.88
CA ALA A 210 11.47 0.80 3.92
C ALA A 210 12.08 0.92 5.31
N ASN A 211 11.50 1.79 6.14
CA ASN A 211 11.92 2.02 7.51
C ASN A 211 10.88 1.45 8.48
N PHE A 212 11.20 0.32 9.10
CA PHE A 212 10.42 -0.31 10.15
C PHE A 212 10.88 0.10 11.56
N SER A 213 11.78 1.07 11.71
CA SER A 213 12.11 1.64 13.03
C SER A 213 10.93 2.42 13.61
N VAL A 214 10.89 2.61 14.92
CA VAL A 214 9.97 3.51 15.65
C VAL A 214 10.43 4.99 15.64
N ALA A 215 11.34 5.33 14.75
CA ALA A 215 11.85 6.68 14.52
C ALA A 215 12.28 6.84 13.06
N SER A 216 12.39 8.07 12.57
CA SER A 216 12.96 8.35 11.25
C SER A 216 14.38 7.80 11.15
N GLN A 217 14.75 7.28 9.98
CA GLN A 217 16.06 6.71 9.71
C GLN A 217 16.61 7.25 8.39
N ASN A 218 17.92 7.39 8.33
CA ASN A 218 18.63 7.60 7.07
C ASN A 218 19.00 6.23 6.51
N ILE A 219 18.53 5.93 5.30
CA ILE A 219 18.79 4.67 4.61
C ILE A 219 19.68 4.96 3.41
N THR A 220 20.84 4.31 3.34
CA THR A 220 21.67 4.35 2.13
C THR A 220 21.00 3.53 1.02
N PRO A 221 20.61 4.15 -0.11
CA PRO A 221 19.86 3.46 -1.15
C PRO A 221 20.69 2.51 -2.00
N ASP A 222 22.02 2.72 -2.08
CA ASP A 222 22.93 1.98 -2.97
C ASP A 222 22.39 1.88 -4.40
N PHE A 223 22.02 3.04 -4.98
CA PHE A 223 21.58 3.08 -6.37
C PHE A 223 22.65 2.45 -7.29
N PRO A 224 22.27 1.70 -8.33
CA PRO A 224 23.24 1.06 -9.22
C PRO A 224 24.09 2.07 -10.02
N TYR A 225 23.62 3.31 -10.15
CA TYR A 225 24.33 4.40 -10.82
C TYR A 225 23.73 5.77 -10.46
N ALA A 226 24.52 6.83 -10.68
CA ALA A 226 24.08 8.21 -10.60
C ALA A 226 23.19 8.60 -11.79
N GLY A 227 22.33 9.60 -11.60
CA GLY A 227 21.40 10.10 -12.62
C GLY A 227 20.02 10.43 -12.04
N ASN A 228 19.06 10.70 -12.91
CA ASN A 228 17.68 10.98 -12.49
C ASN A 228 16.93 9.69 -12.17
N TRP A 229 16.24 9.70 -11.02
CA TRP A 229 15.37 8.64 -10.54
C TRP A 229 13.98 9.21 -10.27
N VAL A 230 12.95 8.41 -10.52
CA VAL A 230 11.55 8.78 -10.35
C VAL A 230 10.98 8.04 -9.15
N ASN A 231 10.38 8.74 -8.21
CA ASN A 231 9.57 8.10 -7.18
C ASN A 231 8.29 7.54 -7.82
N LEU A 232 8.17 6.22 -7.87
CA LEU A 232 7.07 5.54 -8.55
C LEU A 232 5.72 5.72 -7.84
N MET A 233 5.71 6.21 -6.61
CA MET A 233 4.47 6.43 -5.84
C MET A 233 3.83 7.79 -6.08
N ASP A 234 4.60 8.82 -6.43
CA ASP A 234 4.09 10.19 -6.65
C ASP A 234 4.63 10.88 -7.92
N ASN A 235 5.46 10.19 -8.70
CA ASN A 235 6.14 10.66 -9.92
C ASN A 235 7.11 11.83 -9.73
N THR A 236 7.45 12.21 -8.49
CA THR A 236 8.49 13.22 -8.23
C THR A 236 9.86 12.69 -8.66
N THR A 237 10.73 13.57 -9.13
CA THR A 237 12.07 13.20 -9.62
C THR A 237 13.16 13.63 -8.65
N MET A 238 14.17 12.79 -8.49
CA MET A 238 15.38 13.04 -7.70
C MET A 238 16.61 12.85 -8.59
N ASN A 239 17.53 13.82 -8.58
CA ASN A 239 18.84 13.65 -9.19
C ASN A 239 19.82 13.05 -8.18
N VAL A 240 20.27 11.82 -8.44
CA VAL A 240 21.25 11.09 -7.62
C VAL A 240 22.64 11.41 -8.14
N THR A 241 23.41 12.19 -7.38
CA THR A 241 24.81 12.52 -7.71
C THR A 241 25.81 11.57 -7.07
N ASN A 242 25.46 10.99 -5.92
CA ASN A 242 26.22 9.96 -5.22
C ASN A 242 25.26 8.85 -4.77
N THR A 243 25.52 7.62 -5.20
CA THR A 243 24.67 6.46 -4.95
C THR A 243 24.62 6.04 -3.48
N ALA A 244 25.61 6.47 -2.69
CA ALA A 244 25.69 6.23 -1.25
C ALA A 244 25.05 7.35 -0.39
N ASN A 245 24.58 8.44 -0.99
CA ASN A 245 23.91 9.49 -0.22
C ASN A 245 22.61 8.95 0.41
N SER A 246 22.55 9.00 1.73
CA SER A 246 21.41 8.46 2.48
C SER A 246 20.14 9.29 2.25
N ILE A 247 19.00 8.60 2.20
CA ILE A 247 17.67 9.20 2.11
C ILE A 247 16.98 9.07 3.46
N ALA A 248 16.44 10.18 3.97
CA ALA A 248 15.62 10.18 5.17
C ALA A 248 14.26 9.52 4.87
N VAL A 249 13.91 8.51 5.66
CA VAL A 249 12.63 7.80 5.60
C VAL A 249 11.99 7.83 6.98
N GLU A 250 10.78 8.37 7.07
CA GLU A 250 9.97 8.43 8.29
C GLU A 250 9.71 7.04 8.89
N ALA A 251 9.35 6.98 10.17
CA ALA A 251 8.99 5.72 10.82
C ALA A 251 7.77 5.09 10.14
N GLY A 252 7.87 3.80 9.77
CA GLY A 252 6.87 3.10 8.96
C GLY A 252 6.81 3.52 7.49
N GLY A 253 7.67 4.45 7.08
CA GLY A 253 7.73 4.99 5.73
C GLY A 253 8.44 4.08 4.73
N PHE A 254 8.25 4.38 3.44
CA PHE A 254 8.91 3.69 2.35
C PHE A 254 9.12 4.62 1.14
N ARG A 255 10.05 4.27 0.26
CA ARG A 255 10.29 4.93 -1.04
C ARG A 255 10.48 3.88 -2.11
N ILE A 256 9.97 4.13 -3.31
CA ILE A 256 10.15 3.24 -4.48
C ILE A 256 10.65 4.12 -5.61
N TYR A 257 11.91 3.97 -5.99
CA TYR A 257 12.54 4.74 -7.05
C TYR A 257 12.77 3.88 -8.29
N GLY A 258 12.37 4.36 -9.46
CA GLY A 258 12.65 3.75 -10.75
C GLY A 258 13.63 4.60 -11.57
N ASN A 259 14.43 3.96 -12.42
CA ASN A 259 15.30 4.69 -13.36
C ASN A 259 14.53 5.40 -14.48
N GLN A 260 13.26 5.04 -14.67
CA GLN A 260 12.31 5.70 -15.56
C GLN A 260 10.96 5.77 -14.84
N ALA A 261 10.02 6.54 -15.39
CA ALA A 261 8.63 6.45 -14.94
C ALA A 261 8.04 5.07 -15.26
N ALA A 262 7.07 4.63 -14.45
CA ALA A 262 6.32 3.41 -14.72
C ALA A 262 5.32 3.64 -15.86
N LEU A 263 5.16 2.62 -16.72
CA LEU A 263 4.14 2.66 -17.78
C LEU A 263 2.74 2.73 -17.13
N GLY A 264 1.93 3.67 -17.61
CA GLY A 264 0.52 3.78 -17.20
C GLY A 264 0.28 4.33 -15.79
N ASN A 265 1.29 4.92 -15.13
CA ASN A 265 1.11 5.55 -13.81
C ASN A 265 0.15 6.76 -13.84
N GLU A 266 -0.15 7.31 -15.03
CA GLU A 266 -1.13 8.38 -15.22
C GLU A 266 -2.58 7.93 -14.97
N ASN A 267 -2.87 6.63 -15.14
CA ASN A 267 -4.20 6.07 -14.87
C ASN A 267 -4.41 5.70 -13.40
N PHE A 268 -3.36 5.65 -12.59
CA PHE A 268 -3.47 5.46 -11.14
C PHE A 268 -3.62 6.82 -10.45
N SER A 269 -4.72 7.52 -10.72
CA SER A 269 -5.08 8.73 -10.00
C SER A 269 -5.92 8.37 -8.78
N LYS A 270 -5.54 8.85 -7.59
CA LYS A 270 -6.36 8.78 -6.35
C LYS A 270 -7.79 9.28 -6.62
N LEU A 271 -7.94 10.18 -7.58
CA LEU A 271 -9.22 10.69 -8.04
C LEU A 271 -10.18 9.61 -8.54
N ASN A 272 -9.70 8.51 -9.14
CA ASN A 272 -10.57 7.46 -9.69
C ASN A 272 -11.49 6.83 -8.64
N TYR A 273 -11.10 6.85 -7.36
CA TYR A 273 -11.90 6.36 -6.23
C TYR A 273 -12.78 7.43 -5.57
N ILE A 274 -12.72 8.67 -6.05
CA ILE A 274 -13.56 9.74 -5.54
C ILE A 274 -14.98 9.58 -6.07
N THR A 275 -15.93 9.60 -5.14
CA THR A 275 -17.36 9.51 -5.39
C THR A 275 -18.05 10.77 -4.87
N LEU A 276 -19.14 11.13 -5.55
CA LEU A 276 -20.03 12.23 -5.18
C LEU A 276 -21.31 11.65 -4.59
N PHE A 277 -21.70 12.08 -3.40
CA PHE A 277 -22.91 11.62 -2.73
C PHE A 277 -23.59 12.73 -1.89
N PRO A 278 -24.93 12.73 -1.76
CA PRO A 278 -25.86 11.91 -2.52
C PRO A 278 -25.87 12.28 -4.01
N ASN A 279 -26.24 11.33 -4.86
CA ASN A 279 -26.45 11.56 -6.29
C ASN A 279 -27.56 10.61 -6.77
N PRO A 280 -28.78 11.11 -7.06
CA PRO A 280 -29.16 12.51 -7.21
C PRO A 280 -29.11 13.35 -5.91
N ALA A 281 -28.81 14.65 -6.05
CA ALA A 281 -28.69 15.61 -4.94
C ALA A 281 -29.79 16.69 -5.01
N THR A 282 -30.30 17.11 -3.86
CA THR A 282 -31.31 18.19 -3.77
C THR A 282 -30.68 19.53 -3.44
N ASN A 283 -30.02 19.67 -2.29
CA ASN A 283 -29.49 20.98 -1.83
C ASN A 283 -27.97 21.02 -1.76
N SER A 284 -27.31 19.88 -1.56
CA SER A 284 -25.86 19.77 -1.45
C SER A 284 -25.39 18.37 -1.81
N PHE A 285 -24.10 18.25 -2.10
CA PHE A 285 -23.39 16.98 -2.16
C PHE A 285 -22.07 17.06 -1.38
N SER A 286 -21.46 15.92 -1.15
CA SER A 286 -20.15 15.76 -0.53
C SER A 286 -19.28 14.81 -1.36
N LEU A 287 -17.97 14.89 -1.11
CA LEU A 287 -16.96 14.03 -1.71
C LEU A 287 -16.30 13.19 -0.61
N ASN A 288 -15.91 11.96 -0.91
CA ASN A 288 -15.24 11.04 0.02
C ASN A 288 -13.73 11.31 0.18
N SER A 289 -13.25 12.52 -0.15
CA SER A 289 -11.85 12.92 0.04
C SER A 289 -11.72 14.45 0.06
N ALA A 290 -10.65 14.97 0.66
CA ALA A 290 -10.31 16.39 0.62
C ALA A 290 -9.89 16.80 -0.79
N ILE A 291 -10.44 17.90 -1.28
CA ILE A 291 -10.21 18.38 -2.65
C ILE A 291 -9.82 19.85 -2.62
N LEU A 292 -8.76 20.18 -3.36
CA LEU A 292 -8.23 21.54 -3.44
C LEU A 292 -9.22 22.46 -4.15
N LYS A 293 -9.87 21.98 -5.22
CA LYS A 293 -10.83 22.78 -6.00
C LYS A 293 -11.95 21.92 -6.55
N VAL A 294 -13.18 22.44 -6.48
CA VAL A 294 -14.36 21.84 -7.13
C VAL A 294 -14.99 22.87 -8.05
N GLU A 295 -15.20 22.51 -9.31
CA GLU A 295 -15.84 23.33 -10.34
C GLU A 295 -17.05 22.59 -10.90
N ILE A 296 -18.20 23.25 -10.96
CA ILE A 296 -19.44 22.69 -11.50
C ILE A 296 -19.72 23.36 -12.83
N TYR A 297 -19.91 22.55 -13.86
CA TYR A 297 -20.22 22.97 -15.23
C TYR A 297 -21.60 22.49 -15.65
N SER A 298 -22.28 23.29 -16.47
CA SER A 298 -23.45 22.84 -17.24
C SER A 298 -23.02 21.81 -18.29
N VAL A 299 -23.99 21.08 -18.86
CA VAL A 299 -23.74 20.18 -20.01
C VAL A 299 -23.25 20.91 -21.27
N THR A 300 -23.44 22.23 -21.35
CA THR A 300 -22.92 23.08 -22.43
C THR A 300 -21.49 23.57 -22.17
N GLY A 301 -20.88 23.19 -21.04
CA GLY A 301 -19.52 23.57 -20.68
C GLY A 301 -19.39 24.93 -19.99
N GLN A 302 -20.49 25.56 -19.60
CA GLN A 302 -20.46 26.82 -18.84
C GLN A 302 -20.14 26.52 -17.37
N LEU A 303 -19.14 27.19 -16.81
CA LEU A 303 -18.87 27.15 -15.37
C LEU A 303 -20.01 27.84 -14.62
N VAL A 304 -20.71 27.09 -13.76
CA VAL A 304 -21.86 27.59 -12.98
C VAL A 304 -21.54 27.78 -11.50
N LYS A 305 -20.54 27.07 -10.95
CA LYS A 305 -20.13 27.21 -9.54
C LYS A 305 -18.68 26.76 -9.32
N SER A 306 -18.00 27.32 -8.33
CA SER A 306 -16.64 26.91 -7.94
C SER A 306 -16.45 27.02 -6.42
N PHE A 307 -15.63 26.13 -5.86
CA PHE A 307 -15.23 26.05 -4.45
C PHE A 307 -13.72 25.83 -4.35
N GLN A 308 -13.06 26.31 -3.28
CA GLN A 308 -11.61 26.19 -3.09
C GLN A 308 -11.23 25.89 -1.63
N ASN A 309 -10.19 25.07 -1.47
CA ASN A 309 -9.53 24.74 -0.20
C ASN A 309 -10.47 24.14 0.87
N GLU A 310 -11.33 23.22 0.45
CA GLU A 310 -12.35 22.64 1.32
C GLU A 310 -11.87 21.32 1.98
N THR A 311 -12.25 21.12 3.23
CA THR A 311 -11.83 19.95 4.04
C THR A 311 -12.60 18.68 3.67
N GLU A 312 -12.14 17.52 4.19
CA GLU A 312 -12.90 16.27 4.10
C GLU A 312 -14.29 16.46 4.72
N SER A 313 -15.33 15.94 4.06
CA SER A 313 -16.74 16.07 4.47
C SER A 313 -17.37 17.46 4.32
N TYR A 314 -16.75 18.37 3.56
CA TYR A 314 -17.41 19.62 3.17
C TYR A 314 -18.70 19.34 2.37
N GLN A 315 -19.74 20.13 2.63
CA GLN A 315 -21.00 20.07 1.88
C GLN A 315 -21.02 21.18 0.83
N TYR A 316 -20.88 20.78 -0.44
CA TYR A 316 -20.96 21.66 -1.58
C TYR A 316 -22.41 22.02 -1.85
N SER A 317 -22.82 23.22 -1.43
CA SER A 317 -24.18 23.72 -1.63
C SER A 317 -24.48 23.95 -3.12
N ILE A 318 -25.60 23.43 -3.60
CA ILE A 318 -26.11 23.53 -4.97
C ILE A 318 -27.59 23.95 -5.01
N SER A 319 -28.12 24.49 -3.91
CA SER A 319 -29.55 24.84 -3.76
C SER A 319 -30.03 25.90 -4.75
N ASP A 320 -29.11 26.71 -5.25
CA ASP A 320 -29.27 27.77 -6.25
C ASP A 320 -29.24 27.27 -7.71
N LEU A 321 -28.87 26.00 -7.95
CA LEU A 321 -28.86 25.42 -9.28
C LEU A 321 -30.25 24.90 -9.67
N ASN A 322 -30.61 25.10 -10.94
CA ASN A 322 -31.83 24.52 -11.52
C ASN A 322 -31.73 22.98 -11.59
N GLN A 323 -32.88 22.31 -11.67
CA GLN A 323 -32.93 20.86 -11.89
C GLN A 323 -32.27 20.49 -13.21
N GLY A 324 -31.43 19.45 -13.21
CA GLY A 324 -30.70 19.05 -14.40
C GLY A 324 -29.45 18.21 -14.13
N ILE A 325 -28.69 17.97 -15.20
CA ILE A 325 -27.41 17.26 -15.16
C ILE A 325 -26.27 18.28 -15.20
N TYR A 326 -25.28 18.07 -14.34
CA TYR A 326 -24.08 18.88 -14.24
C TYR A 326 -22.82 17.99 -14.28
N LEU A 327 -21.71 18.58 -14.69
CA LEU A 327 -20.38 17.97 -14.65
C LEU A 327 -19.59 18.62 -13.52
N VAL A 328 -19.15 17.82 -12.55
CA VAL A 328 -18.36 18.28 -11.39
C VAL A 328 -16.91 17.89 -11.64
N LYS A 329 -16.09 18.89 -11.96
CA LYS A 329 -14.65 18.75 -12.09
C LYS A 329 -14.00 18.96 -10.73
N ILE A 330 -13.18 18.01 -10.30
CA ILE A 330 -12.45 18.04 -9.03
C ILE A 330 -10.96 18.09 -9.31
N ILE A 331 -10.22 18.87 -8.53
CA ILE A 331 -8.77 19.02 -8.62
C ILE A 331 -8.16 18.76 -7.25
N ASP A 332 -7.25 17.80 -7.16
CA ASP A 332 -6.58 17.49 -5.89
C ASP A 332 -5.37 18.40 -5.61
N VAL A 333 -4.75 18.20 -4.44
CA VAL A 333 -3.55 18.93 -4.01
C VAL A 333 -2.34 18.72 -4.92
N ASN A 334 -2.35 17.69 -5.77
CA ASN A 334 -1.30 17.38 -6.74
C ASN A 334 -1.64 17.90 -8.14
N SER A 335 -2.66 18.78 -8.28
CA SER A 335 -3.16 19.30 -9.55
C SER A 335 -3.69 18.23 -10.52
N SER A 336 -4.02 17.03 -10.02
CA SER A 336 -4.70 16.03 -10.83
C SER A 336 -6.18 16.36 -10.96
N GLU A 337 -6.81 16.02 -12.09
CA GLU A 337 -8.21 16.37 -12.36
C GLU A 337 -9.09 15.13 -12.63
N LYS A 338 -10.36 15.16 -12.17
CA LYS A 338 -11.40 14.18 -12.53
C LYS A 338 -12.73 14.86 -12.72
N THR A 339 -13.58 14.33 -13.59
CA THR A 339 -14.96 14.79 -13.77
C THR A 339 -15.95 13.73 -13.30
N LEU A 340 -16.93 14.14 -12.51
CA LEU A 340 -18.03 13.33 -11.99
C LEU A 340 -19.36 13.87 -12.52
N LYS A 341 -20.35 13.00 -12.72
CA LYS A 341 -21.72 13.41 -13.08
C LYS A 341 -22.51 13.73 -11.82
N LEU A 342 -23.16 14.89 -11.79
CA LEU A 342 -24.11 15.29 -10.75
C LEU A 342 -25.53 15.36 -11.36
N VAL A 343 -26.52 14.76 -10.70
CA VAL A 343 -27.93 14.90 -11.03
C VAL A 343 -28.60 15.75 -9.96
N LYS A 344 -28.99 16.98 -10.29
CA LYS A 344 -29.70 17.91 -9.39
C LYS A 344 -31.21 17.70 -9.53
N GLN A 345 -31.87 17.41 -8.41
CA GLN A 345 -33.32 17.29 -8.27
C GLN A 345 -33.96 18.50 -7.62
#